data_AF-A0AAW2YCX3-F1
#
_entry.id   AF-A0AAW2YCX3-F1
#
_cell.length_a   1.000
_cell.length_b   1.000
_cell.length_c   1.000
_cell.angle_alpha   90.00
_cell.angle_beta   90.00
_cell.angle_gamma   90.00
#
_symmetry.space_group_name_H-M   'P 1'
#
loop_
_entity.id
_entity.type
_entity.pdbx_description
1 polymer ?
#
loop_
_entity_poly.entity_id
_entity_poly.type
_entity_poly.pdbx_seq_one_letter_code
_entity_poly.pdbx_strand_id
1 'polypeptide(L)'
;MLFLLKVYVKGGKKEQPLELEVYNQGMFKTELCNKWQQTGTCPYGDNCQFAHGIEELRPVLRHPRYKTEICRMVLNGIPCPYGHRCHFRHTLTDQEQLTRAMNSNALQPLDYR
;
A
#
# COMPACT_ATOMS: atom_id res chain seq x y z
N MET A 1 18.99 12.23 -8.18
CA MET A 1 19.72 10.98 -7.91
C MET A 1 18.74 9.82 -8.11
N LEU A 2 18.74 9.24 -9.30
CA LEU A 2 17.89 8.10 -9.68
C LEU A 2 18.41 6.84 -8.97
N PHE A 3 17.72 6.39 -7.93
CA PHE A 3 18.01 5.09 -7.33
C PHE A 3 17.45 4.01 -8.26
N LEU A 4 18.30 3.52 -9.17
CA LEU A 4 18.04 2.36 -10.01
C LEU A 4 17.92 1.13 -9.11
N LEU A 5 16.72 0.61 -8.98
CA LEU A 5 16.50 -0.58 -8.19
C LEU A 5 16.47 -1.82 -9.08
N LYS A 6 17.57 -2.55 -9.09
CA LYS A 6 17.70 -3.82 -9.79
C LYS A 6 16.97 -4.90 -8.98
N VAL A 7 15.85 -5.38 -9.49
CA VAL A 7 15.16 -6.56 -8.94
C VAL A 7 15.45 -7.77 -9.83
N TYR A 8 15.91 -8.87 -9.24
CA TYR A 8 16.23 -10.12 -9.95
C TYR A 8 15.15 -11.16 -9.66
N VAL A 9 14.44 -11.62 -10.70
CA VAL A 9 13.49 -12.73 -10.61
C VAL A 9 14.16 -13.98 -11.19
N LYS A 10 14.43 -14.99 -10.37
CA LYS A 10 14.97 -16.28 -10.83
C LYS A 10 13.83 -17.16 -11.35
N GLY A 11 13.82 -17.43 -12.66
CA GLY A 11 13.00 -18.51 -13.22
C GLY A 11 12.31 -18.19 -14.55
N GLY A 12 13.08 -18.11 -15.63
CA GLY A 12 12.55 -18.05 -17.00
C GLY A 12 13.70 -18.09 -17.99
N LYS A 13 13.69 -19.06 -18.92
CA LYS A 13 14.75 -19.26 -19.91
C LYS A 13 14.86 -18.04 -20.84
N LYS A 14 15.72 -17.08 -20.48
CA LYS A 14 16.52 -16.14 -21.30
C LYS A 14 17.01 -15.03 -20.36
N GLU A 15 18.30 -15.08 -20.04
CA GLU A 15 19.01 -14.06 -19.25
C GLU A 15 19.21 -12.81 -20.11
N GLN A 16 18.19 -11.98 -20.21
CA GLN A 16 18.35 -10.58 -20.55
C GLN A 16 17.69 -9.79 -19.40
N PRO A 17 18.42 -8.87 -18.75
CA PRO A 17 17.79 -7.96 -17.81
C PRO A 17 16.67 -7.25 -18.58
N LEU A 18 15.42 -7.51 -18.20
CA LEU A 18 14.31 -6.70 -18.70
C LEU A 18 14.52 -5.33 -18.04
N GLU A 19 15.31 -4.48 -18.69
CA GLU A 19 15.38 -3.05 -18.43
C GLU A 19 14.03 -2.49 -18.89
N LEU A 20 12.98 -2.86 -18.14
CA LEU A 20 11.70 -2.22 -18.22
C LEU A 20 12.01 -0.83 -17.70
N GLU A 21 12.16 0.12 -18.61
CA GLU A 21 12.32 1.51 -18.26
C GLU A 21 11.22 1.83 -17.24
N VAL A 22 11.60 1.98 -15.97
CA VAL A 22 10.68 2.18 -14.84
C VAL A 22 10.19 3.63 -14.90
N TYR A 23 9.71 4.05 -16.07
CA TYR A 23 9.04 5.31 -16.28
C TYR A 23 7.67 5.18 -15.64
N ASN A 24 7.56 5.79 -14.46
CA ASN A 24 6.35 6.36 -13.88
C ASN A 24 5.06 5.69 -14.40
N GLN A 25 4.79 4.46 -13.94
CA GLN A 25 3.64 3.64 -14.40
C GLN A 25 2.28 4.36 -14.21
N GLY A 26 2.30 5.44 -13.42
CA GLY A 26 1.16 6.28 -13.09
C GLY A 26 0.22 5.61 -12.10
N MET A 27 -0.80 6.34 -11.67
CA MET A 27 -1.89 5.81 -10.85
C MET A 27 -3.12 5.42 -11.68
N PHE A 28 -3.00 5.44 -13.02
CA PHE A 28 -4.12 5.13 -13.89
C PHE A 28 -4.50 3.66 -13.80
N LYS A 29 -5.75 3.42 -13.43
CA LYS A 29 -6.38 2.10 -13.28
C LYS A 29 -5.64 1.19 -12.29
N THR A 30 -4.92 1.73 -11.32
CA THR A 30 -4.19 0.93 -10.32
C THR A 30 -5.03 0.53 -9.12
N GLU A 31 -6.26 1.04 -9.04
CA GLU A 31 -7.22 0.77 -7.98
C GLU A 31 -8.64 0.70 -8.54
N LEU A 32 -9.51 -0.05 -7.86
CA LEU A 32 -10.90 -0.24 -8.27
C LEU A 32 -11.74 1.02 -8.03
N CYS A 33 -12.68 1.27 -8.93
CA CYS A 33 -13.60 2.39 -8.86
C CYS A 33 -14.73 2.08 -7.88
N ASN A 34 -14.76 2.80 -6.75
CA ASN A 34 -15.79 2.61 -5.72
C ASN A 34 -17.22 2.81 -6.25
N LYS A 35 -17.45 3.81 -7.13
CA LYS A 35 -18.79 4.08 -7.69
C LYS A 35 -19.26 2.92 -8.55
N TRP A 36 -18.41 2.48 -9.47
CA TRP A 36 -18.72 1.34 -10.32
C TRP A 36 -18.97 0.06 -9.50
N GLN A 37 -18.13 -0.22 -8.49
CA GLN A 37 -18.35 -1.39 -7.63
C GLN A 37 -19.68 -1.36 -6.86
N GLN A 38 -20.13 -0.18 -6.44
CA GLN A 38 -21.34 -0.04 -5.63
C GLN A 38 -22.62 0.00 -6.47
N THR A 39 -22.58 0.67 -7.63
CA THR A 39 -23.79 0.98 -8.41
C THR A 39 -23.80 0.36 -9.81
N GLY A 40 -22.72 -0.32 -10.22
CA GLY A 40 -22.53 -0.79 -11.60
C GLY A 40 -22.37 0.33 -12.62
N THR A 41 -22.27 1.59 -12.18
CA THR A 41 -22.24 2.77 -13.05
C THR A 41 -21.22 3.78 -12.53
N CYS A 42 -20.58 4.50 -13.44
CA CYS A 42 -19.59 5.53 -13.09
C CYS A 42 -19.84 6.78 -13.95
N PRO A 43 -19.98 7.98 -13.34
CA PRO A 43 -20.25 9.21 -14.09
C PRO A 43 -19.09 9.62 -15.00
N TYR A 44 -17.90 9.06 -14.79
CA TYR A 44 -16.72 9.34 -15.60
C TYR A 44 -16.62 8.44 -16.84
N GLY A 45 -17.47 7.41 -16.95
CA GLY A 45 -17.42 6.42 -18.04
C GLY A 45 -16.00 5.89 -18.26
N ASP A 46 -15.62 5.77 -19.53
CA ASP A 46 -14.31 5.23 -19.93
C ASP A 46 -13.12 6.12 -19.53
N ASN A 47 -13.37 7.40 -19.22
CA ASN A 47 -12.36 8.33 -18.74
C ASN A 47 -12.06 8.18 -17.24
N CYS A 48 -12.73 7.25 -16.55
CA CYS A 48 -12.48 6.99 -15.14
C CYS A 48 -11.01 6.60 -14.91
N GLN A 49 -10.32 7.28 -14.00
CA GLN A 49 -8.93 6.97 -13.65
C GLN A 49 -8.80 5.68 -12.82
N PHE A 50 -9.92 5.11 -12.35
CA PHE A 50 -9.99 3.88 -11.57
C PHE A 50 -10.56 2.73 -12.40
N ALA A 51 -10.19 1.50 -12.06
CA ALA A 51 -10.60 0.30 -12.77
C ALA A 51 -12.06 -0.07 -12.47
N HIS A 52 -12.86 -0.30 -13.49
CA HIS A 52 -14.24 -0.78 -13.38
C HIS A 52 -14.35 -2.30 -13.15
N GLY A 53 -13.22 -3.00 -13.17
CA GLY A 53 -13.17 -4.41 -12.78
C GLY A 53 -11.74 -4.89 -12.68
N ILE A 54 -11.58 -6.19 -12.44
CA ILE A 54 -10.25 -6.81 -12.30
C ILE A 54 -9.53 -6.81 -13.65
N GLU A 55 -10.28 -6.88 -14.75
CA GLU A 55 -9.83 -6.81 -16.12
C GLU A 55 -9.20 -5.46 -16.49
N GLU A 56 -9.65 -4.36 -15.88
CA GLU A 56 -9.05 -3.04 -16.06
C GLU A 56 -7.93 -2.75 -15.04
N LEU A 57 -7.82 -3.55 -13.98
CA LEU A 57 -6.94 -3.28 -12.85
C LEU A 57 -5.47 -3.54 -13.22
N ARG A 58 -4.67 -2.48 -13.21
CA ARG A 58 -3.24 -2.53 -13.53
C ARG A 58 -2.40 -2.83 -12.28
N PRO A 59 -1.37 -3.68 -12.39
CA PRO A 59 -0.46 -3.94 -11.28
C PRO A 59 0.37 -2.71 -10.96
N VAL A 60 0.64 -2.47 -9.67
CA VAL A 60 1.51 -1.40 -9.20
C VAL A 60 2.89 -1.96 -8.91
N LEU A 61 3.90 -1.51 -9.66
CA LEU A 61 5.29 -1.73 -9.28
C LEU A 61 5.62 -0.84 -8.08
N ARG A 62 5.88 -1.47 -6.93
CA ARG A 62 6.25 -0.77 -5.69
C ARG A 62 7.73 -0.94 -5.41
N HIS A 63 8.30 0.04 -4.72
CA HIS A 63 9.66 -0.10 -4.20
C HIS A 63 9.72 -1.32 -3.25
N PRO A 64 10.75 -2.16 -3.27
CA PRO A 64 10.95 -3.32 -2.40
C PRO A 64 10.99 -3.02 -0.90
N ARG A 65 11.14 -1.76 -0.51
CA ARG A 65 10.92 -1.30 0.89
C ARG A 65 9.45 -1.03 1.23
N TYR A 66 8.53 -1.30 0.31
CA TYR A 66 7.10 -1.14 0.58
C TYR A 66 6.65 -2.16 1.63
N LYS A 67 6.04 -1.66 2.70
CA LYS A 67 5.55 -2.45 3.84
C LYS A 67 6.60 -3.34 4.50
N THR A 68 7.89 -2.98 4.40
CA THR A 68 8.97 -3.69 5.12
C THR A 68 9.09 -3.21 6.57
N GLU A 69 8.78 -1.93 6.83
CA GLU A 69 8.84 -1.33 8.17
C GLU A 69 7.43 -1.12 8.75
N ILE A 70 7.32 -1.15 10.08
CA ILE A 70 6.05 -0.95 10.79
C ILE A 70 5.61 0.51 10.78
N CYS A 71 4.32 0.76 10.62
CA CYS A 71 3.75 2.10 10.73
C CYS A 71 3.83 2.59 12.18
N ARG A 72 4.56 3.69 12.41
CA ARG A 72 4.72 4.27 13.76
C ARG A 72 3.40 4.65 14.42
N MET A 73 2.41 5.11 13.65
CA MET A 73 1.09 5.44 14.21
C MET A 73 0.41 4.18 14.76
N VAL A 74 0.39 3.10 13.96
CA VAL A 74 -0.19 1.82 14.38
C VAL A 74 0.57 1.22 15.57
N LEU A 75 1.90 1.32 15.58
CA LEU A 75 2.71 0.87 16.71
C LEU A 75 2.39 1.63 18.00
N ASN A 76 2.10 2.92 17.91
CA ASN A 76 1.67 3.77 19.04
C ASN A 76 0.17 3.64 19.35
N GLY A 77 -0.56 2.75 18.68
CA GLY A 77 -1.99 2.58 18.88
C GLY A 77 -2.87 3.69 18.29
N ILE A 78 -2.30 4.58 17.47
CA ILE A 78 -3.00 5.67 16.80
C ILE A 78 -3.50 5.18 15.42
N PRO A 79 -4.78 5.38 15.08
CA PRO A 79 -5.28 5.08 13.74
C PRO A 79 -4.48 5.82 12.65
N CYS A 80 -4.05 5.09 11.62
CA CYS A 80 -3.30 5.68 10.52
C CYS A 80 -4.26 6.29 9.49
N PRO A 81 -4.19 7.61 9.20
CA PRO A 81 -5.10 8.28 8.26
C PRO A 81 -4.93 7.80 6.82
N TYR A 82 -3.77 7.21 6.49
CA TYR A 82 -3.51 6.65 5.16
C TYR A 82 -4.16 5.28 4.94
N GLY A 83 -4.64 4.62 6.01
CA GLY A 83 -5.31 3.32 5.92
C GLY A 83 -4.53 2.30 5.10
N HIS A 84 -5.21 1.63 4.15
CA HIS A 84 -4.59 0.62 3.28
C HIS A 84 -3.56 1.19 2.29
N ARG A 85 -3.57 2.50 2.04
CA ARG A 85 -2.61 3.22 1.19
C ARG A 85 -1.29 3.50 1.89
N CYS A 86 -1.21 3.28 3.21
CA CYS A 86 0.03 3.46 3.94
C CYS A 86 1.15 2.59 3.34
N HIS A 87 2.32 3.19 3.16
CA HIS A 87 3.52 2.50 2.65
C HIS A 87 4.21 1.64 3.72
N PHE A 88 3.79 1.75 4.97
CA PHE A 88 4.28 0.97 6.10
C PHE A 88 3.28 -0.15 6.46
N ARG A 89 3.78 -1.16 7.16
CA ARG A 89 2.99 -2.32 7.59
C ARG A 89 2.04 -1.93 8.73
N HIS A 90 0.81 -2.44 8.71
CA HIS A 90 -0.20 -2.25 9.77
C HIS A 90 -0.49 -3.54 10.56
N THR A 91 0.01 -4.69 10.11
CA THR A 91 0.02 -5.92 10.89
C THR A 91 1.15 -5.82 11.91
N LEU A 92 0.92 -6.13 13.18
CA LEU A 92 1.94 -6.13 14.24
C LEU A 92 2.36 -7.58 14.53
N THR A 93 3.66 -7.83 14.69
CA THR A 93 4.15 -9.08 15.29
C THR A 93 3.81 -9.12 16.78
N ASP A 94 3.86 -10.30 17.40
CA ASP A 94 3.59 -10.43 18.84
C ASP A 94 4.50 -9.52 19.69
N GLN A 95 5.78 -9.40 19.31
CA GLN A 95 6.72 -8.49 19.97
C GLN A 95 6.31 -7.01 19.81
N GLU A 96 5.87 -6.59 18.63
CA GLU A 96 5.40 -5.22 18.39
C GLU A 96 4.07 -4.93 19.10
N GLN A 97 3.21 -5.93 19.26
CA GLN A 97 1.99 -5.82 20.06
C GLN A 97 2.30 -5.63 21.55
N LEU A 98 3.30 -6.34 22.09
CA LEU A 98 3.79 -6.12 23.45
C LEU A 98 4.35 -4.71 23.64
N THR A 99 5.19 -4.25 22.71
CA THR A 99 5.72 -2.87 22.72
C THR A 99 4.60 -1.84 22.68
N ARG A 100 3.57 -2.07 21.85
CA ARG A 100 2.37 -1.22 21.83
C ARG A 100 1.66 -1.22 23.18
N ALA A 101 1.43 -2.38 23.79
CA ALA A 101 0.76 -2.52 25.08
C ALA A 101 1.54 -1.80 26.19
N MET A 102 2.88 -1.88 26.18
CA MET A 102 3.77 -1.15 27.08
C MET A 102 3.67 0.37 26.87
N ASN A 103 3.66 0.84 25.62
CA ASN A 103 3.54 2.26 25.30
C ASN A 103 2.16 2.83 25.68
N SER A 104 1.09 2.04 25.53
CA SER A 104 -0.25 2.45 25.99
C SER A 104 -0.41 2.46 27.51
N ASN A 105 0.42 1.74 28.25
CA ASN A 105 0.44 1.78 29.72
C ASN A 105 1.20 3.00 30.29
N ALA A 106 1.81 3.83 29.45
CA ALA A 106 2.33 5.15 29.84
C ALA A 106 1.26 6.26 29.82
N LEU A 107 0.00 5.93 29.46
CA LEU A 107 -1.17 6.80 29.56
C LEU A 107 -2.36 6.00 30.13
N GLN A 108 -2.46 5.93 31.45
CA GLN A 108 -3.73 5.69 32.15
C GLN A 108 -4.00 6.88 33.08
N PRO A 109 -5.26 7.16 33.45
CA PRO A 109 -6.35 7.66 32.61
C PRO A 109 -6.88 8.98 33.22
N LEU A 110 -7.00 10.05 32.44
CA LEU A 110 -7.72 11.25 32.92
C LEU A 110 -8.99 11.45 32.09
N ASP A 111 -10.09 11.10 32.75
CA ASP A 111 -11.38 11.78 32.74
C ASP A 111 -12.01 12.11 31.39
N TYR A 112 -12.95 11.27 30.98
CA TYR A 112 -14.16 11.76 30.33
C TYR A 112 -15.34 11.44 31.25
N ARG A 113 -15.77 12.47 31.96
CA ARG A 113 -17.10 12.58 32.57
C ARG A 113 -18.00 13.29 31.57
#